data_AF-A0A835ER01-F1
#
_entry.id   AF-A0A835ER01-F1
#
_cell.length_a   1.000
_cell.length_b   1.000
_cell.length_c   1.000
_cell.angle_alpha   90.00
_cell.angle_beta   90.00
_cell.angle_gamma   90.00
#
_symmetry.space_group_name_H-M   'P 1'
#
loop_
_entity.id
_entity.type
_entity.pdbx_description
1 polymer ?
#
loop_
_entity_poly.entity_id
_entity_poly.type
_entity_poly.pdbx_seq_one_letter_code
_entity_poly.pdbx_strand_id
1 'polypeptide(L)'
;MVAMKVIFRLIVFVLVFAMFVTHQARGEGDCHKEKMIIMINCKVSIEYGDAFVNPSDKCRSLVTLYDIDCICRSFTLEDQALVDARNVIKLALICGKPKLEANAEVSN
;
A
#
# COMPACT_ATOMS: atom_id res chain seq x y z
N MET A 1 -33.47 36.28 -4.57
CA MET A 1 -32.27 36.50 -3.72
C MET A 1 -32.03 35.35 -2.74
N VAL A 2 -33.05 34.88 -2.00
CA VAL A 2 -32.95 33.72 -1.08
C VAL A 2 -32.61 32.40 -1.80
N ALA A 3 -33.29 32.11 -2.92
CA ALA A 3 -33.03 30.91 -3.71
C ALA A 3 -31.57 30.84 -4.25
N MET A 4 -31.03 31.96 -4.74
CA MET A 4 -29.64 32.04 -5.22
C MET A 4 -28.63 31.75 -4.09
N LYS A 5 -28.93 32.23 -2.87
CA LYS A 5 -28.09 32.03 -1.68
C LYS A 5 -28.15 30.58 -1.16
N VAL A 6 -29.30 29.92 -1.29
CA VAL A 6 -29.49 28.50 -0.98
C VAL A 6 -28.76 27.62 -2.00
N ILE A 7 -28.93 27.90 -3.29
CA ILE A 7 -28.25 27.18 -4.38
C ILE A 7 -26.73 27.29 -4.21
N PHE A 8 -26.20 28.48 -3.93
CA PHE A 8 -24.77 28.67 -3.71
C PHE A 8 -24.25 27.86 -2.52
N ARG A 9 -24.98 27.81 -1.40
CA ARG A 9 -24.60 26.99 -0.24
C ARG A 9 -24.58 25.49 -0.57
N LEU A 10 -25.55 25.00 -1.34
CA LEU A 10 -25.58 23.60 -1.76
C LEU A 10 -24.41 23.26 -2.68
N ILE A 11 -24.05 24.15 -3.62
CA ILE A 11 -22.90 23.96 -4.50
C ILE A 11 -21.60 23.87 -3.68
N VAL A 12 -21.38 24.80 -2.75
CA VAL A 12 -20.19 24.77 -1.88
C VAL A 12 -20.14 23.48 -1.07
N PHE A 13 -21.27 23.05 -0.51
CA PHE A 13 -21.34 21.81 0.26
C PHE A 13 -20.99 20.58 -0.60
N VAL A 14 -21.56 20.48 -1.79
CA VAL A 14 -21.25 19.39 -2.74
C VAL A 14 -19.77 19.39 -3.13
N LEU A 15 -19.17 20.57 -3.36
CA LEU A 15 -17.75 20.67 -3.70
C LEU A 15 -16.84 20.22 -2.56
N VAL A 16 -17.14 20.62 -1.31
CA VAL A 16 -16.39 20.18 -0.12
C VAL A 16 -16.49 18.67 0.06
N PHE A 17 -17.69 18.10 -0.09
CA PHE A 17 -17.89 16.65 -0.01
C PHE A 17 -17.20 15.91 -1.15
N ALA A 18 -17.27 16.43 -2.37
CA ALA A 18 -16.58 15.86 -3.52
C ALA A 18 -15.06 15.84 -3.31
N MET A 19 -14.47 16.91 -2.77
CA MET A 19 -13.04 16.93 -2.42
C MET A 19 -12.70 15.88 -1.36
N PHE A 20 -13.52 15.73 -0.33
CA PHE A 20 -13.32 14.73 0.71
C PHE A 20 -13.44 13.28 0.18
N VAL A 21 -14.43 13.02 -0.66
CA VAL A 21 -14.62 11.72 -1.33
C VAL A 21 -13.49 11.45 -2.32
N THR A 22 -13.02 12.45 -3.07
CA THR A 22 -11.87 12.29 -3.98
C THR A 22 -10.57 12.08 -3.21
N HIS A 23 -10.39 12.63 -2.01
CA HIS A 23 -9.27 12.27 -1.14
C HIS A 23 -9.35 10.83 -0.64
N GLN A 24 -10.56 10.31 -0.36
CA GLN A 24 -10.76 8.91 -0.02
C GLN A 24 -10.69 7.96 -1.23
N ALA A 25 -11.03 8.43 -2.44
CA ALA A 25 -10.97 7.66 -3.69
C ALA A 25 -9.60 7.75 -4.40
N ARG A 26 -8.80 8.80 -4.10
CA ARG A 26 -7.37 8.91 -4.41
C ARG A 26 -6.50 8.30 -3.31
N GLY A 27 -7.11 8.04 -2.15
CA GLY A 27 -6.66 7.04 -1.20
C GLY A 27 -7.02 5.65 -1.72
N GLU A 28 -6.29 5.20 -2.74
CA GLU A 28 -5.95 3.78 -2.83
C GLU A 28 -5.57 3.35 -1.40
N GLY A 29 -6.34 2.44 -0.79
CA GLY A 29 -6.38 2.29 0.67
C GLY A 29 -4.99 2.38 1.29
N ASP A 30 -4.79 3.36 2.18
CA ASP A 30 -3.48 3.64 2.75
C ASP A 30 -2.94 2.37 3.43
N CYS A 31 -1.93 1.76 2.82
CA CYS A 31 -1.37 0.47 3.21
C CYS A 31 -0.46 0.54 4.44
N HIS A 32 -0.56 1.62 5.24
CA HIS A 32 0.18 1.76 6.49
C HIS A 32 -0.09 0.62 7.48
N LYS A 33 -1.32 0.09 7.54
CA LYS A 33 -1.64 -1.04 8.43
C LYS A 33 -0.97 -2.32 7.95
N GLU A 34 -1.05 -2.59 6.66
CA GLU A 34 -0.45 -3.74 5.99
C GLU A 34 1.08 -3.67 6.09
N LYS A 35 1.67 -2.47 5.93
CA LYS A 35 3.10 -2.22 6.20
C LYS A 35 3.48 -2.66 7.60
N MET A 36 2.75 -2.20 8.62
CA MET A 36 3.02 -2.57 10.02
C MET A 36 2.90 -4.08 10.25
N ILE A 37 1.88 -4.71 9.64
CA ILE A 37 1.68 -6.17 9.74
C ILE A 37 2.87 -6.91 9.10
N ILE A 38 3.35 -6.49 7.93
CA ILE A 38 4.54 -7.06 7.28
C ILE A 38 5.78 -6.83 8.15
N MET A 39 6.02 -5.62 8.64
CA MET A 39 7.18 -5.32 9.48
C MET A 39 7.25 -6.19 10.73
N ILE A 40 6.10 -6.48 11.35
CA ILE A 40 6.03 -7.33 12.55
C ILE A 40 6.23 -8.80 12.19
N ASN A 41 5.52 -9.31 11.17
CA ASN A 41 5.46 -10.75 10.90
C ASN A 41 6.60 -11.26 10.01
N CYS A 42 7.23 -10.35 9.26
CA CYS A 42 8.36 -10.64 8.38
C CYS A 42 9.68 -10.09 8.93
N LYS A 43 9.71 -9.57 10.17
CA LYS A 43 10.86 -8.88 10.78
C LYS A 43 12.20 -9.56 10.45
N VAL A 44 12.34 -10.85 10.80
CA VAL A 44 13.58 -11.62 10.63
C VAL A 44 14.05 -11.68 9.16
N SER A 45 13.13 -11.64 8.21
CA SER A 45 13.45 -11.69 6.78
C SER A 45 13.79 -10.34 6.17
N ILE A 46 13.44 -9.23 6.84
CA ILE A 46 13.58 -7.87 6.31
C ILE A 46 14.47 -6.97 7.17
N GLU A 47 14.97 -7.47 8.30
CA GLU A 47 15.77 -6.73 9.28
C GLU A 47 17.01 -6.10 8.64
N TYR A 48 17.34 -4.89 9.08
CA TYR A 48 18.48 -4.14 8.59
C TYR A 48 19.81 -4.74 9.07
N GLY A 49 20.79 -4.88 8.16
CA GLY A 49 22.15 -5.31 8.49
C GLY A 49 22.37 -6.83 8.53
N ASP A 50 21.28 -7.61 8.50
CA ASP A 50 21.35 -9.07 8.50
C ASP A 50 21.26 -9.66 7.09
N ALA A 51 21.86 -10.85 6.93
CA ALA A 51 21.70 -11.65 5.72
C ALA A 51 20.23 -12.04 5.55
N PHE A 52 19.78 -12.14 4.29
CA PHE A 52 18.39 -12.52 4.02
C PHE A 52 18.08 -13.91 4.59
N VAL A 53 17.10 -13.95 5.52
CA VAL A 53 16.59 -15.19 6.09
C VAL A 53 15.28 -15.56 5.42
N ASN A 54 15.14 -16.84 5.08
CA ASN A 54 13.92 -17.37 4.47
C ASN A 54 12.68 -17.04 5.32
N PRO A 55 11.58 -16.54 4.71
CA PRO A 55 10.39 -16.14 5.44
C PRO A 55 9.58 -17.33 5.94
N SER A 56 8.95 -17.14 7.10
CA SER A 56 7.96 -18.05 7.65
C SER A 56 6.72 -18.16 6.75
N ASP A 57 5.97 -19.25 6.86
CA ASP A 57 4.73 -19.45 6.09
C ASP A 57 3.70 -18.33 6.33
N LYS A 58 3.66 -17.80 7.56
CA LYS A 58 2.84 -16.64 7.90
C LYS A 58 3.28 -15.40 7.12
N CYS A 59 4.57 -15.09 7.11
CA CYS A 59 5.09 -13.96 6.36
C CYS A 59 4.81 -14.12 4.85
N ARG A 60 5.07 -15.31 4.28
CA ARG A 60 4.76 -15.62 2.87
C ARG A 60 3.30 -15.35 2.53
N SER A 61 2.38 -15.83 3.37
CA SER A 61 0.93 -15.66 3.17
C SER A 61 0.52 -14.20 3.16
N LEU A 62 1.09 -13.37 4.05
CA LEU A 62 0.81 -11.94 4.11
C LEU A 62 1.37 -11.20 2.89
N VAL A 63 2.57 -11.58 2.44
CA VAL A 63 3.21 -10.98 1.25
C VAL A 63 2.43 -11.29 -0.03
N THR A 64 1.83 -12.48 -0.13
CA THR A 64 0.94 -12.82 -1.24
C THR A 64 -0.43 -12.14 -1.14
N LEU A 65 -0.90 -11.85 0.08
CA LEU A 65 -2.22 -11.25 0.32
C LEU A 65 -2.26 -9.74 0.06
N TYR A 66 -1.20 -9.02 0.45
CA TYR A 66 -1.19 -7.57 0.44
C TYR A 66 -0.54 -6.97 -0.80
N ASP A 67 -0.86 -5.70 -1.06
CA ASP A 67 -0.22 -4.94 -2.11
C ASP A 67 1.19 -4.49 -1.68
N ILE A 68 2.18 -5.30 -2.05
CA ILE A 68 3.57 -5.02 -1.73
C ILE A 68 4.08 -3.75 -2.41
N ASP A 69 3.55 -3.37 -3.57
CA ASP A 69 3.95 -2.14 -4.26
C ASP A 69 3.49 -0.91 -3.49
N CYS A 70 2.27 -0.93 -2.93
CA CYS A 70 1.79 0.11 -2.02
C CYS A 70 2.67 0.16 -0.77
N ILE A 71 2.89 -0.99 -0.12
CA ILE A 71 3.65 -1.07 1.13
C ILE A 71 5.05 -0.49 0.94
N CYS A 72 5.75 -0.87 -0.14
CA CYS A 72 7.07 -0.35 -0.51
C CYS A 72 7.08 1.18 -0.64
N ARG A 73 6.05 1.79 -1.25
CA ARG A 73 5.95 3.26 -1.38
C ARG A 73 5.66 3.97 -0.06
N SER A 74 5.12 3.26 0.93
CA SER A 74 4.72 3.81 2.23
C SER A 74 5.83 3.77 3.30
N PHE A 75 7.01 3.25 2.98
CA PHE A 75 8.18 3.24 3.88
C PHE A 75 8.74 4.65 4.09
N THR A 76 8.91 5.04 5.35
CA THR A 76 9.56 6.30 5.74
C THR A 76 11.07 6.12 5.91
N LEU A 77 11.80 7.22 6.14
CA LEU A 77 13.23 7.15 6.50
C LEU A 77 13.45 6.43 7.84
N GLU A 78 12.52 6.55 8.78
CA GLU A 78 12.57 5.85 10.07
C GLU A 78 12.40 4.34 9.88
N ASP A 79 11.47 3.93 9.01
CA ASP A 79 11.29 2.52 8.70
C ASP A 79 12.55 1.92 8.03
N GLN A 80 13.20 2.67 7.13
CA GLN A 80 14.42 2.26 6.45
C GLN A 80 15.64 2.13 7.39
N ALA A 81 15.60 2.75 8.57
CA ALA A 81 16.61 2.52 9.61
C ALA A 81 16.45 1.17 10.32
N LEU A 82 15.27 0.54 10.21
CA LEU A 82 14.94 -0.75 10.84
C LEU A 82 14.90 -1.90 9.85
N VAL A 83 14.69 -1.60 8.57
CA VAL A 83 14.39 -2.57 7.51
C VAL A 83 15.36 -2.39 6.34
N ASP A 84 16.00 -3.48 5.89
CA ASP A 84 16.77 -3.46 4.64
C ASP A 84 15.80 -3.52 3.44
N ALA A 85 15.69 -2.41 2.71
CA ALA A 85 14.89 -2.31 1.50
C ALA A 85 15.21 -3.42 0.47
N ARG A 86 16.47 -3.87 0.39
CA ARG A 86 16.84 -5.00 -0.49
C ARG A 86 16.21 -6.31 -0.05
N ASN A 87 16.11 -6.53 1.26
CA ASN A 87 15.50 -7.73 1.79
C ASN A 87 13.97 -7.71 1.60
N VAL A 88 13.32 -6.54 1.67
CA VAL A 88 11.90 -6.37 1.30
C VAL A 88 11.68 -6.68 -0.19
N ILE A 89 12.53 -6.19 -1.08
CA ILE A 89 12.45 -6.50 -2.52
C ILE A 89 12.65 -7.99 -2.77
N LYS A 90 13.64 -8.63 -2.13
CA LYS A 90 13.84 -10.10 -2.24
C LYS A 90 12.63 -10.87 -1.73
N LEU A 91 12.05 -10.44 -0.61
CA LEU A 91 10.85 -11.04 -0.05
C LEU A 91 9.67 -10.94 -1.04
N ALA A 92 9.50 -9.78 -1.68
CA ALA A 92 8.51 -9.56 -2.73
C ALA A 92 8.75 -10.45 -3.95
N LEU A 93 10.00 -10.62 -4.39
CA LEU A 93 10.33 -11.46 -5.55
C LEU A 93 10.10 -12.95 -5.29
N ILE A 94 10.37 -13.43 -4.08
CA ILE A 94 10.26 -14.85 -3.73
C ILE A 94 8.81 -15.24 -3.41
N CYS A 95 8.03 -14.33 -2.80
CA CYS A 95 6.69 -14.63 -2.28
C CYS A 95 5.57 -13.92 -3.04
N GLY A 96 5.87 -12.80 -3.68
CA GLY A 96 4.97 -12.11 -4.59
C GLY A 96 4.92 -12.89 -5.89
N LYS A 97 3.78 -13.53 -6.15
CA LYS A 97 3.48 -13.97 -7.51
C LYS A 97 3.46 -12.73 -8.41
N PRO A 98 3.89 -12.83 -9.68
CA PRO A 98 3.77 -11.72 -10.61
C PRO A 98 2.28 -11.40 -10.79
N LYS A 99 1.84 -10.22 -10.35
CA LYS A 99 0.55 -9.62 -10.75
C LYS A 99 0.50 -9.30 -12.27
N LEU A 100 1.50 -9.71 -13.05
CA LEU A 100 1.63 -9.45 -14.48
C LEU A 100 0.94 -10.49 -15.39
N GLU A 101 0.35 -11.55 -14.84
CA GLU A 101 -0.29 -12.60 -15.66
C GLU A 101 -1.83 -12.66 -15.51
N ALA A 102 -2.50 -11.51 -15.41
CA ALA A 102 -3.97 -11.45 -15.54
C ALA A 102 -4.48 -10.51 -16.64
N ASN A 103 -3.58 -9.87 -17.39
CA ASN A 103 -3.93 -8.86 -18.39
C ASN A 103 -3.01 -8.86 -19.62
N ALA A 104 -2.21 -9.91 -19.82
CA ALA A 104 -1.33 -10.07 -21.00
C ALA A 104 -1.77 -11.16 -22.00
N GLU A 105 -2.91 -11.83 -21.81
CA GLU A 105 -3.40 -12.88 -22.74
C GLU A 105 -4.76 -12.58 -23.41
N VAL A 106 -5.13 -11.30 -23.58
CA VAL A 106 -6.21 -10.91 -24.51
C VAL A 106 -5.77 -9.73 -25.37
N SER A 107 -4.73 -9.92 -26.17
CA SER A 107 -4.55 -9.23 -27.47
C SER A 107 -3.31 -9.77 -28.19
N ASN A 108 -3.45 -10.92 -28.87
CA ASN A 108 -2.79 -11.18 -30.15
C ASN A 108 -3.56 -12.27 -30.91
#